data_AF-A0A2V9EB65-F1
#
_entry.id   AF-A0A2V9EB65-F1
#
_cell.length_a   1.000
_cell.length_b   1.000
_cell.length_c   1.000
_cell.angle_alpha   90.00
_cell.angle_beta   90.00
_cell.angle_gamma   90.00
#
_symmetry.space_group_name_H-M   'P 1'
#
loop_
_entity.id
_entity.type
_entity.pdbx_description
1 polymer ?
#
loop_
_entity_poly.entity_id
_entity_poly.type
_entity_poly.pdbx_seq_one_letter_code
_entity_poly.pdbx_strand_id
1 'polypeptide(L)'
;MPDLAQTRVMGAVRFLDGTTLTKVNGNLNVQSPNVLVRRNRSNLFVIWDAPASGAVVFTVSDPTSNYLSRQFTVTLPRDPDPTHASQATSIFQPQDVLLLPSPLAPASPGWAIIRASVKKAGTATVLAGALIRVANTSDHTLLAKGMSDARGEALVLVPGVPVTTFDSGTGAVMATEIDVSIQTIFDPALSGVPDPDDLDARKSALPSSTTAAKLAAGRVLVTELNVTIA
;
A
#
# COMPACT_ATOMS: atom_id res chain seq x y z
N MET A 1 24.74 28.19 -29.61
CA MET A 1 23.42 27.57 -29.81
C MET A 1 23.08 26.85 -28.52
N PRO A 2 22.01 27.21 -27.80
CA PRO A 2 21.61 26.43 -26.63
C PRO A 2 21.14 25.07 -27.14
N ASP A 3 21.71 24.02 -26.56
CA ASP A 3 21.35 22.64 -26.79
C ASP A 3 19.83 22.47 -26.69
N LEU A 4 19.21 21.87 -27.71
CA LEU A 4 17.80 21.53 -27.66
C LEU A 4 17.65 20.56 -26.49
N ALA A 5 17.13 21.02 -25.36
CA ALA A 5 16.88 20.21 -24.18
C ALA A 5 16.15 18.94 -24.62
N GLN A 6 16.90 17.84 -24.76
CA GLN A 6 16.34 16.54 -25.06
C GLN A 6 15.45 16.21 -23.88
N THR A 7 14.14 16.30 -24.08
CA THR A 7 13.17 15.82 -23.12
C THR A 7 13.37 14.31 -23.06
N ARG A 8 14.11 13.84 -22.05
CA ARG A 8 14.50 12.43 -21.96
C ARG A 8 13.53 11.73 -21.03
N VAL A 9 12.89 10.67 -21.55
CA VAL A 9 12.14 9.73 -20.72
C VAL A 9 13.14 8.99 -19.84
N MET A 10 12.93 9.03 -18.53
CA MET A 10 13.84 8.42 -17.55
C MET A 10 13.24 7.18 -16.87
N GLY A 11 11.95 6.94 -17.07
CA GLY A 11 11.23 5.80 -16.51
C GLY A 11 9.73 6.00 -16.52
N ALA A 12 9.01 5.02 -15.99
CA ALA A 12 7.57 5.11 -15.80
C ALA A 12 7.14 4.41 -14.50
N VAL A 13 6.03 4.87 -13.94
CA VAL A 13 5.40 4.30 -12.75
C VAL A 13 4.00 3.82 -13.10
N ARG A 14 3.63 2.65 -12.57
CA ARG A 14 2.27 2.09 -12.64
C ARG A 14 1.73 1.97 -11.22
N PHE A 15 0.64 2.66 -10.94
CA PHE A 15 -0.07 2.52 -9.67
C PHE A 15 -1.03 1.35 -9.72
N LEU A 16 -0.93 0.48 -8.73
CA LEU A 16 -1.79 -0.68 -8.56
C LEU A 16 -2.57 -0.55 -7.26
N ASP A 17 -3.79 -1.05 -7.25
CA ASP A 17 -4.57 -1.24 -6.05
C ASP A 17 -3.87 -2.28 -5.15
N GLY A 18 -3.56 -1.91 -3.92
CA GLY A 18 -2.77 -2.75 -3.01
C GLY A 18 -3.48 -4.04 -2.57
N THR A 19 -4.79 -4.15 -2.80
CA THR A 19 -5.60 -5.32 -2.46
C THR A 19 -5.76 -6.27 -3.65
N THR A 20 -6.01 -5.74 -4.84
CA THR A 20 -6.37 -6.52 -6.04
C THR A 20 -5.24 -6.61 -7.07
N LEU A 21 -4.19 -5.81 -6.91
CA LEU A 21 -3.10 -5.63 -7.88
C LEU A 21 -3.57 -5.14 -9.26
N THR A 22 -4.80 -4.63 -9.33
CA THR A 22 -5.34 -4.07 -10.57
C THR A 22 -4.82 -2.64 -10.80
N LYS A 23 -4.65 -2.25 -12.06
CA LYS A 23 -4.15 -0.91 -12.40
C LYS A 23 -5.16 0.16 -11.99
N VAL A 24 -4.71 1.13 -11.20
CA VAL A 24 -5.51 2.30 -10.82
C VAL A 24 -5.64 3.22 -12.02
N ASN A 25 -6.88 3.44 -12.47
CA ASN A 25 -7.18 4.31 -13.61
C ASN A 25 -7.69 5.70 -13.20
N GLY A 26 -7.84 5.95 -11.90
CA GLY A 26 -8.29 7.24 -11.35
C GLY A 26 -7.33 8.40 -11.64
N ASN A 27 -7.80 9.62 -11.40
CA ASN A 27 -6.97 10.81 -11.56
C ASN A 27 -6.08 11.02 -10.33
N LEU A 28 -4.91 10.41 -10.33
CA LEU A 28 -3.91 10.57 -9.25
C LEU A 28 -3.09 11.83 -9.48
N ASN A 29 -2.82 12.56 -8.40
CA ASN A 29 -1.85 13.65 -8.40
C ASN A 29 -0.49 13.09 -7.96
N VAL A 30 0.50 13.13 -8.85
CA VAL A 30 1.84 12.59 -8.62
C VAL A 30 2.84 13.72 -8.78
N GLN A 31 3.65 13.94 -7.75
CA GLN A 31 4.55 15.09 -7.68
C GLN A 31 5.91 14.67 -7.15
N SER A 32 6.95 15.33 -7.63
CA SER A 32 8.30 15.28 -7.07
C SER A 32 9.00 16.61 -7.32
N PRO A 33 9.83 17.11 -6.38
CA PRO A 33 10.59 18.33 -6.62
C PRO A 33 11.49 18.21 -7.85
N ASN A 34 11.41 19.19 -8.75
CA ASN A 34 12.27 19.30 -9.93
C ASN A 34 12.21 18.12 -10.92
N VAL A 35 11.11 17.36 -10.95
CA VAL A 35 10.89 16.27 -11.91
C VAL A 35 9.55 16.41 -12.59
N LEU A 36 9.54 16.34 -13.92
CA LEU A 36 8.31 16.40 -14.70
C LEU A 36 7.68 15.01 -14.81
N VAL A 37 6.47 14.85 -14.29
CA VAL A 37 5.71 13.59 -14.41
C VAL A 37 4.46 13.84 -15.22
N ARG A 38 4.20 12.99 -16.23
CA ARG A 38 3.00 13.09 -17.06
C ARG A 38 2.40 11.71 -17.33
N ARG A 39 1.07 11.63 -17.30
CA ARG A 39 0.34 10.41 -17.64
C ARG A 39 0.31 10.21 -19.15
N ASN A 40 0.59 9.00 -19.63
CA ASN A 40 0.48 8.63 -21.05
C ASN A 40 -0.86 7.95 -21.37
N ARG A 41 -1.08 7.60 -22.65
CA ARG A 41 -2.31 6.93 -23.13
C ARG A 41 -2.53 5.54 -22.53
N SER A 42 -1.48 4.90 -22.02
CA SER A 42 -1.54 3.59 -21.34
C SER A 42 -1.81 3.72 -19.83
N ASN A 43 -2.06 4.94 -19.34
CA ASN A 43 -2.23 5.29 -17.93
C ASN A 43 -0.97 5.08 -17.06
N LEU A 44 0.22 5.12 -17.66
CA LEU A 44 1.49 5.14 -16.94
C LEU A 44 1.91 6.58 -16.65
N PHE A 45 2.52 6.80 -15.50
CA PHE A 45 3.11 8.08 -15.13
C PHE A 45 4.57 8.09 -15.58
N VAL A 46 4.81 8.73 -16.73
CA VAL A 46 6.13 8.82 -17.36
C VAL A 46 6.92 9.95 -16.71
N ILE A 47 8.15 9.64 -16.36
CA ILE A 47 9.10 10.54 -15.69
C ILE A 47 10.01 11.15 -16.76
N TRP A 48 10.10 12.48 -16.74
CA TRP A 48 10.89 13.29 -17.64
C TRP A 48 11.80 14.21 -16.84
N ASP A 49 12.96 14.53 -17.42
CA ASP A 49 13.85 15.61 -16.96
C ASP A 49 14.21 15.54 -15.47
N ALA A 50 14.53 14.34 -14.97
CA ALA A 50 14.99 14.12 -13.60
C ALA A 50 16.52 14.31 -13.44
N PRO A 51 17.03 14.49 -12.21
CA PRO A 51 18.46 14.63 -11.94
C PRO A 51 19.32 13.49 -12.51
N ALA A 52 20.59 13.79 -12.79
CA ALA A 52 21.48 12.94 -13.59
C ALA A 52 21.79 11.54 -13.00
N SER A 53 21.54 11.29 -11.71
CA SER A 53 21.48 9.95 -11.11
C SER A 53 21.03 10.04 -9.66
N GLY A 54 20.32 9.01 -9.18
CA GLY A 54 19.99 8.85 -7.76
C GLY A 54 18.57 8.41 -7.48
N ALA A 55 18.28 8.27 -6.19
CA ALA A 55 16.95 8.02 -5.65
C ALA A 55 16.13 9.32 -5.68
N VAL A 56 15.03 9.31 -6.44
CA VAL A 56 14.09 10.43 -6.49
C VAL A 56 12.83 10.06 -5.73
N VAL A 57 12.46 10.89 -4.76
CA VAL A 57 11.26 10.71 -3.95
C VAL A 57 10.07 11.38 -4.65
N PHE A 58 8.99 10.62 -4.76
CA PHE A 58 7.70 11.08 -5.27
C PHE A 58 6.65 10.99 -4.18
N THR A 59 5.66 11.87 -4.24
CA THR A 59 4.42 11.78 -3.47
C THR A 59 3.27 11.57 -4.43
N VAL A 60 2.38 10.65 -4.08
CA VAL A 60 1.10 10.44 -4.78
C VAL A 60 -0.05 10.71 -3.81
N SER A 61 -1.07 11.41 -4.30
CA SER A 61 -2.33 11.62 -3.59
C SER A 61 -3.51 11.34 -4.52
N ASP A 62 -4.55 10.74 -3.98
CA ASP A 62 -5.82 10.53 -4.68
C ASP A 62 -6.84 11.60 -4.25
N PRO A 63 -7.22 12.54 -5.14
CA PRO A 63 -8.23 13.56 -4.86
C PRO A 63 -9.61 12.99 -4.49
N THR A 64 -9.89 11.75 -4.89
CA THR A 64 -11.16 11.07 -4.59
C THR A 64 -11.15 10.34 -3.24
N SER A 65 -10.01 10.34 -2.54
CA SER A 65 -9.85 9.73 -1.21
C SER A 65 -10.16 8.22 -1.14
N ASN A 66 -10.08 7.50 -2.26
CA ASN A 66 -10.15 6.03 -2.27
C ASN A 66 -8.82 5.42 -1.81
N TYR A 67 -7.70 6.09 -2.08
CA TYR A 67 -6.38 5.65 -1.66
C TYR A 67 -5.72 6.63 -0.70
N LEU A 68 -4.92 6.11 0.22
CA LEU A 68 -4.08 6.94 1.08
C LEU A 68 -2.96 7.60 0.26
N SER A 69 -2.64 8.84 0.62
CA SER A 69 -1.45 9.47 0.08
C SER A 69 -0.22 8.71 0.58
N ARG A 70 0.75 8.48 -0.31
CA ARG A 70 2.01 7.82 0.05
C ARG A 70 3.20 8.44 -0.66
N GLN A 71 4.36 8.27 -0.06
CA GLN A 71 5.63 8.44 -0.73
C GLN A 71 6.08 7.13 -1.37
N PHE A 72 6.94 7.26 -2.38
CA PHE A 72 7.68 6.17 -2.97
C PHE A 72 8.95 6.71 -3.61
N THR A 73 9.95 5.85 -3.76
CA THR A 73 11.24 6.20 -4.36
C THR A 73 11.45 5.49 -5.68
N VAL A 74 11.99 6.20 -6.67
CA VAL A 74 12.44 5.63 -7.96
C VAL A 74 13.92 5.92 -8.15
N THR A 75 14.71 4.87 -8.40
CA THR A 75 16.11 5.03 -8.78
C THR A 75 16.21 5.39 -10.26
N LEU A 76 16.84 6.51 -10.57
CA LEU A 76 17.01 7.06 -11.92
C LEU A 76 18.51 7.27 -12.25
N PRO A 77 18.89 7.30 -13.54
CA PRO A 77 18.07 6.89 -14.68
C PRO A 77 17.81 5.37 -14.66
N ARG A 78 16.68 4.95 -15.23
CA ARG A 78 16.40 3.54 -15.52
C ARG A 78 17.22 3.12 -16.75
N ASP A 79 17.47 1.83 -16.89
CA ASP A 79 18.30 1.30 -17.98
C ASP A 79 17.60 1.44 -19.35
N PRO A 80 18.18 2.20 -20.30
CA PRO A 80 17.60 2.42 -21.62
C PRO A 80 17.90 1.30 -22.64
N ASP A 81 18.74 0.31 -22.31
CA ASP A 81 19.13 -0.74 -23.25
C ASP A 81 17.93 -1.67 -23.57
N PRO A 82 17.49 -1.78 -24.84
CA PRO A 82 16.38 -2.64 -25.22
C PRO A 82 16.66 -4.13 -25.02
N THR A 83 17.93 -4.56 -24.97
CA THR A 83 18.28 -5.94 -24.65
C THR A 83 17.97 -6.29 -23.19
N HIS A 84 17.86 -5.28 -22.32
CA HIS A 84 17.47 -5.40 -20.92
C HIS A 84 15.99 -5.09 -20.69
N ALA A 85 15.14 -5.06 -21.73
CA ALA A 85 13.75 -4.66 -21.62
C ALA A 85 12.88 -5.47 -20.63
N SER A 86 13.29 -6.68 -20.26
CA SER A 86 12.60 -7.51 -19.24
C SER A 86 13.10 -7.28 -17.82
N GLN A 87 14.19 -6.53 -17.63
CA GLN A 87 14.77 -6.28 -16.32
C GLN A 87 13.95 -5.26 -15.54
N ALA A 88 13.84 -5.48 -14.22
CA ALA A 88 13.07 -4.62 -13.33
C ALA A 88 13.60 -3.18 -13.23
N THR A 89 14.84 -2.92 -13.65
CA THR A 89 15.50 -1.59 -13.69
C THR A 89 15.36 -0.88 -15.04
N SER A 90 14.77 -1.53 -16.05
CA SER A 90 14.65 -0.99 -17.40
C SER A 90 13.64 0.15 -17.51
N ILE A 91 13.84 1.07 -18.46
CA ILE A 91 12.84 2.08 -18.84
C ILE A 91 11.57 1.46 -19.43
N PHE A 92 11.68 0.23 -19.97
CA PHE A 92 10.57 -0.48 -20.63
C PHE A 92 9.67 -1.24 -19.66
N GLN A 93 10.13 -1.41 -18.41
CA GLN A 93 9.31 -1.92 -17.31
C GLN A 93 8.89 -0.74 -16.43
N PRO A 94 7.59 -0.50 -16.22
CA PRO A 94 7.18 0.47 -15.21
C PRO A 94 7.50 -0.06 -13.82
N GLN A 95 7.86 0.82 -12.89
CA GLN A 95 7.90 0.48 -11.47
C GLN A 95 6.47 0.41 -10.94
N ASP A 96 6.11 -0.71 -10.34
CA ASP A 96 4.82 -0.88 -9.67
C ASP A 96 4.84 -0.25 -8.29
N VAL A 97 3.80 0.56 -8.00
CA VAL A 97 3.59 1.19 -6.70
C VAL A 97 2.20 0.84 -6.20
N LEU A 98 2.15 0.13 -5.07
CA LEU A 98 0.88 -0.29 -4.45
C LEU A 98 0.25 0.86 -3.67
N LEU A 99 -0.99 1.20 -3.98
CA LEU A 99 -1.78 2.17 -3.24
C LEU A 99 -2.64 1.45 -2.20
N LEU A 100 -2.47 1.82 -0.94
CA LEU A 100 -3.25 1.25 0.16
C LEU A 100 -4.61 1.97 0.26
N PRO A 101 -5.69 1.23 0.55
CA PRO A 101 -7.03 1.81 0.62
C PRO A 101 -7.13 2.81 1.79
N SER A 102 -7.81 3.92 1.53
CA SER A 102 -8.23 4.87 2.55
C SER A 102 -9.33 4.27 3.44
N PRO A 103 -9.50 4.71 4.70
CA PRO A 103 -10.66 4.36 5.52
C PRO A 103 -12.04 4.62 4.88
N LEU A 104 -12.07 5.52 3.88
CA LEU A 104 -13.24 5.88 3.08
C LEU A 104 -13.43 5.04 1.82
N ALA A 105 -12.46 4.18 1.47
CA ALA A 105 -12.53 3.38 0.26
C ALA A 105 -13.71 2.40 0.31
N PRO A 106 -14.37 2.14 -0.83
CA PRO A 106 -15.39 1.11 -0.90
C PRO A 106 -14.77 -0.28 -0.70
N ALA A 107 -15.49 -1.15 0.00
CA ALA A 107 -15.13 -2.56 0.12
C ALA A 107 -16.01 -3.39 -0.83
N SER A 108 -15.42 -4.38 -1.49
CA SER A 108 -16.18 -5.30 -2.34
C SER A 108 -16.98 -6.30 -1.49
N PRO A 109 -18.18 -6.72 -1.93
CA PRO A 109 -18.93 -7.78 -1.28
C PRO A 109 -18.09 -9.07 -1.14
N GLY A 110 -18.27 -9.77 -0.02
CA GLY A 110 -17.58 -11.05 0.25
C GLY A 110 -16.14 -10.92 0.77
N TRP A 111 -15.52 -9.74 0.73
CA TRP A 111 -14.23 -9.54 1.38
C TRP A 111 -14.36 -9.50 2.90
N ALA A 112 -13.36 -10.02 3.60
CA ALA A 112 -13.23 -9.72 5.02
C ALA A 112 -12.64 -8.31 5.18
N ILE A 113 -13.21 -7.54 6.08
CA ILE A 113 -12.89 -6.13 6.25
C ILE A 113 -12.36 -5.92 7.67
N ILE A 114 -11.22 -5.26 7.82
CA ILE A 114 -10.74 -4.80 9.11
C ILE A 114 -10.80 -3.28 9.14
N ARG A 115 -11.55 -2.74 10.09
CA ARG A 115 -11.54 -1.31 10.44
C ARG A 115 -10.79 -1.17 11.76
N ALA A 116 -9.67 -0.49 11.75
CA ALA A 116 -8.80 -0.40 12.91
C ALA A 116 -8.56 1.05 13.33
N SER A 117 -8.60 1.30 14.63
CA SER A 117 -8.10 2.53 15.24
C SER A 117 -6.73 2.26 15.85
N VAL A 118 -5.70 2.99 15.40
CA VAL A 118 -4.30 2.79 15.83
C VAL A 118 -3.90 3.85 16.83
N LYS A 119 -3.42 3.43 18.00
CA LYS A 119 -3.11 4.30 19.14
C LYS A 119 -1.76 3.95 19.79
N LYS A 120 -1.14 4.93 20.45
CA LYS A 120 0.01 4.69 21.33
C LYS A 120 -0.47 3.99 22.59
N ALA A 121 0.12 2.84 22.90
CA ALA A 121 -0.23 2.03 24.05
C ALA A 121 -0.22 2.86 25.35
N GLY A 122 -1.26 2.67 26.17
CA GLY A 122 -1.44 3.38 27.44
C GLY A 122 -1.88 4.84 27.31
N THR A 123 -2.17 5.34 26.10
CA THR A 123 -2.63 6.72 25.88
C THR A 123 -3.80 6.78 24.88
N ALA A 124 -4.49 7.92 24.82
CA ALA A 124 -5.49 8.19 23.78
C ALA A 124 -4.87 8.75 22.47
N THR A 125 -3.54 8.82 22.38
CA THR A 125 -2.84 9.42 21.24
C THR A 125 -2.98 8.52 20.02
N VAL A 126 -3.59 9.04 18.95
CA VAL A 126 -3.71 8.33 17.67
C VAL A 126 -2.37 8.30 16.94
N LEU A 127 -2.13 7.22 16.18
CA LEU A 127 -0.92 7.04 15.40
C LEU A 127 -1.26 7.05 13.91
N ALA A 128 -0.92 8.14 13.23
CA ALA A 128 -1.07 8.28 11.79
C ALA A 128 0.10 7.63 11.04
N GLY A 129 -0.15 7.04 9.86
CA GLY A 129 0.89 6.43 9.03
C GLY A 129 1.45 5.11 9.57
N ALA A 130 0.77 4.46 10.51
CA ALA A 130 1.13 3.13 10.98
C ALA A 130 0.79 2.09 9.90
N LEU A 131 1.76 1.25 9.54
CA LEU A 131 1.57 0.16 8.59
C LEU A 131 0.92 -1.03 9.30
N ILE A 132 -0.14 -1.57 8.71
CA ILE A 132 -0.83 -2.78 9.18
C ILE A 132 -0.57 -3.90 8.17
N ARG A 133 -0.08 -5.03 8.67
CA ARG A 133 0.10 -6.27 7.91
C ARG A 133 -0.84 -7.33 8.47
N VAL A 134 -1.55 -8.02 7.60
CA VAL A 134 -2.39 -9.16 7.96
C VAL A 134 -1.78 -10.39 7.33
N ALA A 135 -1.40 -11.36 8.14
CA ALA A 135 -0.82 -12.62 7.68
C ALA A 135 -1.58 -13.81 8.25
N ASN A 136 -1.66 -14.89 7.49
CA ASN A 136 -2.21 -16.15 7.99
C ASN A 136 -1.34 -16.66 9.16
N THR A 137 -1.97 -17.14 10.21
CA THR A 137 -1.26 -17.60 11.42
C THR A 137 -0.49 -18.89 11.17
N SER A 138 -0.97 -19.77 10.28
CA SER A 138 -0.38 -21.11 10.09
C SER A 138 0.92 -21.09 9.29
N ASP A 139 0.99 -20.29 8.23
CA ASP A 139 2.10 -20.26 7.27
C ASP A 139 2.76 -18.88 7.13
N HIS A 140 2.29 -17.89 7.89
CA HIS A 140 2.77 -16.51 7.87
C HIS A 140 2.67 -15.83 6.50
N THR A 141 1.88 -16.37 5.58
CA THR A 141 1.65 -15.75 4.27
C THR A 141 0.95 -14.41 4.46
N LEU A 142 1.50 -13.36 3.82
CA LEU A 142 0.89 -12.03 3.86
C LEU A 142 -0.39 -12.05 3.02
N LEU A 143 -1.52 -11.78 3.67
CA LEU A 143 -2.84 -11.76 3.04
C LEU A 143 -3.23 -10.35 2.58
N ALA A 144 -2.89 -9.33 3.38
CA ALA A 144 -3.23 -7.95 3.07
C ALA A 144 -2.33 -6.94 3.78
N LYS A 145 -2.32 -5.71 3.26
CA LYS A 145 -1.73 -4.54 3.91
C LYS A 145 -2.76 -3.41 4.00
N GLY A 146 -2.64 -2.58 5.01
CA GLY A 146 -3.32 -1.29 5.11
C GLY A 146 -2.48 -0.32 5.91
N MET A 147 -2.96 0.90 6.09
CA MET A 147 -2.24 1.93 6.81
C MET A 147 -3.22 2.88 7.49
N SER A 148 -2.83 3.46 8.63
CA SER A 148 -3.65 4.45 9.32
C SER A 148 -3.53 5.84 8.69
N ASP A 149 -4.65 6.55 8.62
CA ASP A 149 -4.73 7.92 8.15
C ASP A 149 -4.36 8.93 9.26
N ALA A 150 -4.52 10.23 8.99
CA ALA A 150 -4.22 11.31 9.94
C ALA A 150 -5.02 11.23 11.26
N ARG A 151 -6.14 10.48 11.28
CA ARG A 151 -6.99 10.27 12.46
C ARG A 151 -6.59 9.00 13.23
N GLY A 152 -5.60 8.26 12.74
CA GLY A 152 -5.25 6.94 13.25
C GLY A 152 -6.20 5.84 12.78
N GLU A 153 -7.10 6.11 11.84
CA GLU A 153 -8.06 5.14 11.34
C GLU A 153 -7.51 4.42 10.12
N ALA A 154 -7.72 3.12 10.04
CA ALA A 154 -7.22 2.28 8.97
C ALA A 154 -8.29 1.35 8.42
N LEU A 155 -8.17 1.05 7.12
CA LEU A 155 -8.92 0.01 6.44
C LEU A 155 -7.95 -1.02 5.89
N VAL A 156 -8.20 -2.30 6.19
CA VAL A 156 -7.54 -3.43 5.54
C VAL A 156 -8.61 -4.29 4.88
N LEU A 157 -8.44 -4.53 3.58
CA LEU A 157 -9.32 -5.36 2.78
C LEU A 157 -8.62 -6.69 2.52
N VAL A 158 -9.24 -7.79 2.95
CA VAL A 158 -8.69 -9.15 2.86
C VAL A 158 -9.55 -9.96 1.87
N PRO A 159 -9.14 -10.05 0.60
CA PRO A 159 -9.84 -10.82 -0.40
C PRO A 159 -9.54 -12.32 -0.23
N GLY A 160 -10.36 -13.17 -0.86
CA GLY A 160 -10.08 -14.60 -0.95
C GLY A 160 -10.29 -15.42 0.32
N VAL A 161 -10.94 -14.85 1.35
CA VAL A 161 -11.38 -15.64 2.51
C VAL A 161 -12.43 -16.65 2.04
N PRO A 162 -12.27 -17.97 2.30
CA PRO A 162 -13.20 -18.97 1.83
C PRO A 162 -14.63 -18.72 2.31
N VAL A 163 -15.60 -18.82 1.38
CA VAL A 163 -17.03 -18.80 1.69
C VAL A 163 -17.49 -20.25 1.79
N THR A 164 -18.20 -20.63 2.85
CA THR A 164 -18.83 -21.95 2.89
C THR A 164 -19.91 -22.09 1.83
N THR A 165 -19.80 -23.14 1.02
CA THR A 165 -20.92 -23.66 0.25
C THR A 165 -21.72 -24.62 1.13
N PHE A 166 -23.05 -24.54 1.04
CA PHE A 166 -23.98 -25.42 1.74
C PHE A 166 -23.66 -26.89 1.49
N ASP A 167 -23.67 -27.70 2.55
CA ASP A 167 -23.94 -29.13 2.43
C ASP A 167 -25.43 -29.36 2.77
N SER A 168 -26.09 -30.28 2.09
CA SER A 168 -27.55 -30.53 2.17
C SER A 168 -27.99 -31.26 3.44
N GLY A 169 -27.15 -31.27 4.48
CA GLY A 169 -27.43 -31.86 5.79
C GLY A 169 -28.05 -30.90 6.79
N THR A 170 -28.84 -31.43 7.73
CA THR A 170 -29.58 -30.71 8.78
C THR A 170 -28.70 -30.13 9.92
N GLY A 171 -27.41 -29.90 9.65
CA GLY A 171 -26.43 -29.39 10.62
C GLY A 171 -26.34 -27.86 10.65
N ALA A 172 -25.87 -27.32 11.79
CA ALA A 172 -25.63 -25.88 11.95
C ALA A 172 -24.59 -25.37 10.93
N VAL A 173 -24.91 -24.29 10.23
CA VAL A 173 -24.01 -23.64 9.27
C VAL A 173 -22.76 -23.12 10.00
N MET A 174 -21.60 -23.73 9.77
CA MET A 174 -20.32 -23.21 10.25
C MET A 174 -19.80 -22.20 9.24
N ALA A 175 -19.49 -20.97 9.67
CA ALA A 175 -18.71 -20.06 8.83
C ALA A 175 -17.24 -20.50 8.84
N THR A 176 -16.61 -20.60 7.67
CA THR A 176 -15.16 -20.83 7.60
C THR A 176 -14.47 -19.55 8.08
N GLU A 177 -13.80 -19.67 9.21
CA GLU A 177 -12.94 -18.63 9.75
C GLU A 177 -11.48 -18.99 9.46
N ILE A 178 -10.68 -17.99 9.14
CA ILE A 178 -9.22 -18.12 9.06
C ILE A 178 -8.60 -17.41 10.27
N ASP A 179 -7.62 -18.05 10.90
CA ASP A 179 -6.83 -17.45 11.97
C ASP A 179 -5.75 -16.57 11.35
N VAL A 180 -5.74 -15.28 11.71
CA VAL A 180 -4.76 -14.31 11.21
C VAL A 180 -4.02 -13.62 12.34
N SER A 181 -2.81 -13.17 12.02
CA SER A 181 -2.04 -12.23 12.82
C SER A 181 -2.11 -10.85 12.17
N ILE A 182 -2.44 -9.84 12.99
CA ILE A 182 -2.49 -8.43 12.60
C ILE A 182 -1.29 -7.76 13.25
N GLN A 183 -0.24 -7.50 12.46
CA GLN A 183 0.93 -6.78 12.91
C GLN A 183 0.77 -5.28 12.58
N THR A 184 1.00 -4.43 13.57
CA THR A 184 0.99 -2.97 13.42
C THR A 184 2.39 -2.45 13.65
N ILE A 185 2.90 -1.66 12.71
CA ILE A 185 4.28 -1.12 12.70
C ILE A 185 4.19 0.40 12.64
N PHE A 186 4.94 1.09 13.49
CA PHE A 186 4.95 2.54 13.54
C PHE A 186 6.38 3.08 13.62
N ASP A 187 6.68 4.09 12.80
CA ASP A 187 7.95 4.81 12.87
C ASP A 187 7.74 6.16 13.57
N PRO A 188 8.22 6.33 14.82
CA PRO A 188 8.06 7.58 15.56
C PRO A 188 8.91 8.73 15.02
N ALA A 189 9.92 8.45 14.19
CA ALA A 189 10.76 9.46 13.57
C ALA A 189 10.21 9.93 12.22
N LEU A 190 9.19 9.26 11.68
CA LEU A 190 8.59 9.64 10.41
C LEU A 190 7.87 10.98 10.51
N SER A 191 8.20 11.89 9.60
CA SER A 191 7.49 13.15 9.40
C SER A 191 6.89 13.22 8.01
N GLY A 192 5.63 13.61 7.89
CA GLY A 192 4.96 13.80 6.61
C GLY A 192 4.29 12.54 6.07
N VAL A 193 4.29 12.40 4.74
CA VAL A 193 3.58 11.31 4.06
C VAL A 193 4.42 10.03 4.12
N PRO A 194 3.89 8.89 4.64
CA PRO A 194 4.64 7.65 4.79
C PRO A 194 5.00 7.00 3.45
N ASP A 195 6.12 6.30 3.42
CA ASP A 195 6.42 5.28 2.41
C ASP A 195 6.16 3.87 3.00
N PRO A 196 5.03 3.23 2.68
CA PRO A 196 4.68 1.89 3.14
C PRO A 196 5.74 0.83 2.84
N ASP A 197 6.48 0.94 1.73
CA ASP A 197 7.43 -0.10 1.35
C ASP A 197 8.74 0.02 2.14
N ASP A 198 9.16 1.25 2.47
CA ASP A 198 10.28 1.50 3.40
C ASP A 198 9.94 1.05 4.83
N LEU A 199 8.74 1.38 5.33
CA LEU A 199 8.27 0.89 6.63
C LEU A 199 8.26 -0.63 6.68
N ASP A 200 7.84 -1.28 5.58
CA ASP A 200 7.80 -2.73 5.50
C ASP A 200 9.19 -3.37 5.45
N ALA A 201 10.15 -2.71 4.80
CA ALA A 201 11.53 -3.14 4.73
C ALA A 201 12.23 -3.04 6.10
N ARG A 202 11.96 -1.97 6.86
CA ARG A 202 12.57 -1.69 8.17
C ARG A 202 11.80 -2.25 9.37
N LYS A 203 10.70 -2.97 9.15
CA LYS A 203 9.76 -3.42 10.19
C LYS A 203 10.38 -4.09 11.42
N SER A 204 11.50 -4.81 11.26
CA SER A 204 12.17 -5.50 12.38
C SER A 204 12.87 -4.56 13.35
N ALA A 205 13.17 -3.33 12.92
CA ALA A 205 13.81 -2.30 13.74
C ALA A 205 12.82 -1.27 14.30
N LEU A 206 11.54 -1.37 13.93
CA LEU A 206 10.50 -0.40 14.29
C LEU A 206 9.62 -0.90 15.44
N PRO A 207 9.11 0.01 16.29
CA PRO A 207 8.04 -0.28 17.22
C PRO A 207 6.88 -1.00 16.53
N SER A 208 6.49 -2.15 17.09
CA SER A 208 5.39 -2.93 16.55
C SER A 208 4.62 -3.69 17.64
N SER A 209 3.40 -4.09 17.30
CA SER A 209 2.58 -5.00 18.10
C SER A 209 1.86 -5.99 17.18
N THR A 210 1.50 -7.15 17.72
CA THR A 210 0.79 -8.19 16.98
C THR A 210 -0.42 -8.65 17.77
N THR A 211 -1.57 -8.67 17.11
CA THR A 211 -2.84 -9.14 17.67
C THR A 211 -3.35 -10.31 16.84
N ALA A 212 -3.76 -11.40 17.49
CA ALA A 212 -4.43 -12.51 16.81
C ALA A 212 -5.91 -12.17 16.58
N ALA A 213 -6.46 -12.58 15.43
CA ALA A 213 -7.85 -12.40 15.10
C ALA A 213 -8.36 -13.53 14.20
N LYS A 214 -9.68 -13.61 14.06
CA LYS A 214 -10.35 -14.49 13.11
C LYS A 214 -11.08 -13.67 12.05
N LEU A 215 -10.93 -14.05 10.79
CA LEU A 215 -11.62 -13.42 9.68
C LEU A 215 -12.55 -14.41 8.99
N ALA A 216 -13.72 -13.92 8.56
CA ALA A 216 -14.64 -14.65 7.70
C ALA A 216 -15.06 -13.76 6.53
N ALA A 217 -15.35 -14.39 5.39
CA ALA A 217 -15.79 -13.69 4.20
C ALA A 217 -17.04 -12.83 4.47
N GLY A 218 -17.04 -11.60 3.96
CA GLY A 218 -18.14 -10.64 4.11
C GLY A 218 -18.34 -10.08 5.53
N ARG A 219 -17.48 -10.41 6.50
CA ARG A 219 -17.55 -9.86 7.87
C ARG A 219 -16.64 -8.65 8.04
N VAL A 220 -17.04 -7.76 8.93
CA VAL A 220 -16.26 -6.61 9.40
C VAL A 220 -15.73 -6.90 10.80
N LEU A 221 -14.41 -6.86 10.95
CA LEU A 221 -13.73 -6.79 12.24
C LEU A 221 -13.44 -5.33 12.55
N VAL A 222 -13.95 -4.84 13.69
CA VAL A 222 -13.59 -3.53 14.25
C VAL A 222 -12.66 -3.76 15.42
N THR A 223 -11.49 -3.13 15.44
CA THR A 223 -10.47 -3.40 16.46
C THR A 223 -9.61 -2.17 16.79
N GLU A 224 -9.09 -2.13 18.01
CA GLU A 224 -8.08 -1.15 18.41
C GLU A 224 -6.70 -1.80 18.40
N LEU A 225 -5.75 -1.15 17.71
CA LEU A 225 -4.37 -1.62 17.59
C LEU A 225 -3.47 -0.68 18.36
N ASN A 226 -2.90 -1.19 19.45
CA ASN A 226 -2.05 -0.41 20.35
C ASN A 226 -0.59 -0.72 20.09
N VAL A 227 0.23 0.30 19.83
CA VAL A 227 1.68 0.14 19.61
C VAL A 227 2.44 0.74 20.79
N THR A 228 3.34 -0.05 21.38
CA THR A 228 4.25 0.44 22.42
C THR A 228 5.40 1.18 21.76
N ILE A 229 5.53 2.47 22.06
CA ILE A 229 6.60 3.35 21.55
C ILE A 229 7.43 3.75 22.76
N ALA A 230 8.76 3.55 22.67
CA ALA A 230 9.72 3.96 23.70
C ALA A 230 9.78 5.48 23.86
#